data_AF-A0A8S3IMI2-F1
#
_entry.id   AF-A0A8S3IMI2-F1
#
_cell.length_a   1.000
_cell.length_b   1.000
_cell.length_c   1.000
_cell.angle_alpha   90.00
_cell.angle_beta   90.00
_cell.angle_gamma   90.00
#
_symmetry.space_group_name_H-M   'P 1'
#
loop_
_entity.id
_entity.type
_entity.pdbx_description
1 polymer ?
#
loop_
_entity_poly.entity_id
_entity_poly.type
_entity_poly.pdbx_seq_one_letter_code
_entity_poly.pdbx_strand_id
1 'polypeptide(L)'
;MDVSKCNRGYILPYCSPDPSMVLQGEILPIQLNANLSSWSDVWGHEKCSSNDERYVFSKTGTRGLISSELSLVGIKYIRIEFDTCFNRTQIFDDPIHVQISTNNGILWNNLITISCRRESPQRPWLIEIPTDEAMRLYLVRIRLFQRVTTKWISNWILNKFEMIPEKLPRQLIGDGTLSTNICNY
;
A
#
# COMPACT_ATOMS: atom_id res chain seq x y z
N MET A 1 -14.01 -32.77 -17.31
CA MET A 1 -14.33 -31.37 -16.98
C MET A 1 -14.16 -31.26 -15.47
N ASP A 2 -13.03 -30.71 -15.01
CA ASP A 2 -12.73 -30.62 -13.58
C ASP A 2 -13.56 -29.52 -12.94
N VAL A 3 -14.40 -29.92 -11.98
CA VAL A 3 -15.24 -29.02 -11.19
C VAL A 3 -14.34 -28.30 -10.19
N SER A 4 -13.79 -27.17 -10.64
CA SER A 4 -13.79 -25.89 -9.92
C SER A 4 -13.64 -26.00 -8.40
N LYS A 5 -12.39 -25.95 -7.93
CA LYS A 5 -12.09 -25.84 -6.50
C LYS A 5 -11.68 -24.39 -6.21
N CYS A 6 -12.54 -23.66 -5.53
CA CYS A 6 -12.18 -22.32 -5.03
C CYS A 6 -11.27 -22.45 -3.81
N ASN A 7 -10.42 -21.45 -3.59
CA ASN A 7 -9.68 -21.34 -2.35
C ASN A 7 -10.63 -21.20 -1.16
N ARG A 8 -10.17 -21.59 0.04
CA ARG A 8 -10.94 -21.44 1.27
C ARG A 8 -11.40 -19.98 1.42
N GLY A 9 -12.72 -19.77 1.54
CA GLY A 9 -13.37 -18.47 1.63
C GLY A 9 -13.89 -17.87 0.33
N TYR A 10 -13.85 -18.66 -0.75
CA TYR A 10 -14.45 -18.33 -2.02
C TYR A 10 -15.41 -19.44 -2.44
N ILE A 11 -16.56 -19.06 -3.02
CA ILE A 11 -17.64 -19.97 -3.41
C ILE A 11 -17.83 -20.00 -4.92
N LEU A 12 -18.23 -21.18 -5.40
CA LEU A 12 -18.60 -21.43 -6.79
C LEU A 12 -19.86 -20.69 -7.21
N PRO A 13 -20.11 -20.49 -8.53
CA PRO A 13 -19.32 -20.99 -9.67
C PRO A 13 -18.18 -20.06 -10.11
N TYR A 14 -18.14 -18.83 -9.61
CA TYR A 14 -17.19 -17.80 -10.05
C TYR A 14 -16.01 -17.59 -9.10
N CYS A 15 -15.85 -18.41 -8.07
CA CYS A 15 -14.93 -18.18 -6.96
C CYS A 15 -15.04 -16.73 -6.46
N SER A 16 -16.28 -16.32 -6.18
CA SER A 16 -16.56 -15.06 -5.51
C SER A 16 -16.39 -15.25 -4.01
N PRO A 17 -15.99 -14.21 -3.26
CA PRO A 17 -15.96 -14.28 -1.81
C PRO A 17 -17.22 -14.88 -1.20
N ASP A 18 -17.06 -15.76 -0.22
CA ASP A 18 -18.18 -16.28 0.56
C ASP A 18 -18.78 -15.14 1.42
N PRO A 19 -20.04 -14.70 1.17
CA PRO A 19 -20.67 -13.65 1.95
C PRO A 19 -20.81 -14.03 3.44
N SER A 20 -20.87 -15.32 3.76
CA SER A 20 -20.95 -15.79 5.15
C SER A 20 -19.64 -15.59 5.90
N MET A 21 -18.49 -15.62 5.23
CA MET A 21 -17.19 -15.26 5.84
C MET A 21 -17.04 -13.75 6.07
N VAL A 22 -17.61 -12.94 5.17
CA VAL A 22 -17.70 -11.48 5.33
C VAL A 22 -18.59 -11.08 6.51
N LEU A 23 -19.63 -11.88 6.79
CA LEU A 23 -20.59 -11.63 7.88
C LEU A 23 -20.24 -12.30 9.21
N GLN A 24 -19.48 -13.40 9.21
CA GLN A 24 -19.10 -14.14 10.44
C GLN A 24 -17.73 -13.74 11.01
N GLY A 25 -16.84 -13.22 10.17
CA GLY A 25 -15.64 -12.54 10.62
C GLY A 25 -15.79 -11.08 10.27
N GLU A 26 -16.00 -10.22 11.27
CA GLU A 26 -15.61 -8.82 11.12
C GLU A 26 -14.16 -8.85 10.62
N ILE A 27 -13.93 -8.66 9.32
CA ILE A 27 -12.59 -8.42 8.81
C ILE A 27 -12.25 -7.07 9.42
N LEU A 28 -11.70 -7.11 10.64
CA LEU A 28 -11.29 -5.92 11.36
C LEU A 28 -10.29 -5.22 10.44
N PRO A 29 -10.35 -3.88 10.34
CA PRO A 29 -9.39 -3.15 9.52
C PRO A 29 -7.99 -3.52 10.00
N ILE A 30 -7.27 -4.31 9.18
CA ILE A 30 -5.85 -4.55 9.41
C ILE A 30 -5.20 -3.20 9.12
N GLN A 31 -4.72 -2.56 10.18
CA GLN A 31 -3.96 -1.33 10.04
C GLN A 31 -2.62 -1.68 9.41
N LEU A 32 -2.53 -1.50 8.10
CA LEU A 32 -1.24 -1.43 7.43
C LEU A 32 -0.54 -0.18 7.92
N ASN A 33 0.70 -0.34 8.34
CA ASN A 33 1.61 0.76 8.56
C ASN A 33 2.86 0.59 7.69
N ALA A 34 3.85 1.45 7.87
CA ALA A 34 5.11 1.36 7.13
C ALA A 34 5.95 0.12 7.50
N ASN A 35 5.57 -0.66 8.53
CA ASN A 35 6.23 -1.91 8.87
C ASN A 35 5.96 -2.97 7.81
N LEU A 36 7.02 -3.55 7.24
CA LEU A 36 6.91 -4.59 6.22
C LEU A 36 6.21 -5.86 6.70
N SER A 37 6.20 -6.16 8.00
CA SER A 37 5.53 -7.35 8.53
C SER A 37 4.00 -7.33 8.36
N SER A 38 3.42 -6.15 8.17
CA SER A 38 1.98 -5.98 7.90
C SER A 38 1.61 -6.26 6.43
N TRP A 39 2.59 -6.39 5.54
CA TRP A 39 2.38 -6.61 4.11
C TRP A 39 2.50 -8.09 3.77
N SER A 40 1.65 -8.60 2.88
CA SER A 40 1.71 -10.01 2.46
C SER A 40 2.94 -10.27 1.61
N ASP A 41 3.31 -9.30 0.78
CA ASP A 41 4.42 -9.42 -0.14
C ASP A 41 5.17 -8.10 -0.23
N VAL A 42 6.50 -8.18 -0.27
CA VAL A 42 7.38 -7.01 -0.42
C VAL A 42 8.54 -7.36 -1.33
N TRP A 43 8.82 -6.51 -2.31
CA TRP A 43 9.89 -6.70 -3.29
C TRP A 43 10.75 -5.46 -3.47
N GLY A 44 11.96 -5.70 -3.95
CA GLY A 44 12.83 -4.63 -4.40
C GLY A 44 13.43 -3.75 -3.28
N HIS A 45 13.37 -4.22 -2.03
CA HIS A 45 13.75 -3.44 -0.84
C HIS A 45 15.04 -3.95 -0.17
N GLU A 46 15.64 -3.09 0.65
CA GLU A 46 16.69 -3.38 1.61
C GLU A 46 16.51 -2.52 2.86
N LYS A 47 17.09 -2.94 4.00
CA LYS A 47 17.12 -2.09 5.20
C LYS A 47 18.09 -0.93 4.99
N CYS A 48 17.74 0.27 5.44
CA CYS A 48 18.65 1.41 5.38
C CYS A 48 19.94 1.14 6.21
N SER A 49 19.82 0.47 7.36
CA SER A 49 20.94 0.02 8.19
C SER A 49 20.52 -1.21 9.01
N SER A 50 21.49 -1.94 9.59
CA SER A 50 21.19 -3.09 10.47
C SER A 50 20.32 -2.73 11.67
N ASN A 51 20.39 -1.46 12.12
CA ASN A 51 19.68 -0.94 13.29
C ASN A 51 18.53 0.02 12.92
N ASP A 52 18.23 0.19 11.63
CA ASP A 52 17.15 1.06 11.16
C ASP A 52 15.97 0.20 10.68
N GLU A 53 14.77 0.57 11.11
CA GLU A 53 13.51 -0.09 10.73
C GLU A 53 12.94 0.46 9.42
N ARG A 54 13.60 1.45 8.80
CA ARG A 54 13.23 1.97 7.49
C ARG A 54 13.76 1.10 6.37
N TYR A 55 12.90 0.91 5.38
CA TYR A 55 13.19 0.12 4.19
C TYR A 55 13.29 1.01 2.97
N VAL A 56 14.38 0.84 2.23
CA VAL A 56 14.69 1.57 1.01
C VAL A 56 14.38 0.66 -0.17
N PHE A 57 13.58 1.16 -1.10
CA PHE A 57 13.25 0.46 -2.35
C PHE A 57 14.26 0.84 -3.42
N SER A 58 15.33 0.07 -3.51
CA SER A 58 16.52 0.38 -4.31
C SER A 58 16.90 -0.70 -5.33
N LYS A 59 16.41 -1.94 -5.18
CA LYS A 59 16.83 -3.05 -6.06
C LYS A 59 16.24 -2.90 -7.47
N THR A 60 16.89 -3.52 -8.45
CA THR A 60 16.45 -3.49 -9.86
C THR A 60 15.20 -4.33 -10.09
N GLY A 61 14.44 -4.02 -11.15
CA GLY A 61 13.28 -4.82 -11.59
C GLY A 61 11.95 -4.31 -11.04
N THR A 62 11.35 -5.01 -10.09
CA THR A 62 10.07 -4.59 -9.49
C THR A 62 10.28 -4.22 -8.04
N ARG A 63 9.78 -3.03 -7.67
CA ARG A 63 9.79 -2.52 -6.30
C ARG A 63 8.35 -2.33 -5.85
N GLY A 64 8.02 -2.76 -4.65
CA GLY A 64 6.67 -2.58 -4.15
C GLY A 64 6.28 -3.49 -3.01
N LEU A 65 5.02 -3.36 -2.63
CA LEU A 65 4.37 -4.04 -1.52
C LEU A 65 2.95 -4.39 -1.93
N ILE A 66 2.44 -5.52 -1.48
CA ILE A 66 1.02 -5.90 -1.55
C ILE A 66 0.53 -6.22 -0.14
N SER A 67 -0.66 -5.72 0.18
CA SER A 67 -1.33 -6.06 1.41
C SER A 67 -1.95 -7.45 1.35
N SER A 68 -2.14 -8.07 2.51
CA SER A 68 -3.17 -9.11 2.66
C SER A 68 -4.55 -8.56 2.30
N GLU A 69 -5.56 -9.42 2.26
CA GLU A 69 -6.95 -9.01 2.09
C GLU A 69 -7.41 -8.14 3.28
N LEU A 70 -8.02 -7.00 2.98
CA LEU A 70 -8.42 -5.96 3.92
C LEU A 70 -9.93 -5.73 3.88
N SER A 71 -10.46 -5.20 4.98
CA SER A 71 -11.74 -4.49 4.98
C SER A 71 -11.47 -3.00 4.99
N LEU A 72 -12.00 -2.30 3.99
CA LEU A 72 -12.04 -0.84 3.91
C LEU A 72 -13.39 -0.28 4.36
N VAL A 73 -14.24 -1.08 5.01
CA VAL A 73 -15.51 -0.58 5.54
C VAL A 73 -15.27 0.51 6.58
N GLY A 74 -15.89 1.67 6.37
CA GLY A 74 -15.71 2.85 7.21
C GLY A 74 -14.40 3.60 7.00
N ILE A 75 -13.50 3.10 6.14
CA ILE A 75 -12.28 3.79 5.71
C ILE A 75 -12.61 4.72 4.55
N LYS A 76 -12.18 5.98 4.65
CA LYS A 76 -12.41 7.00 3.61
C LYS A 76 -11.14 7.39 2.89
N TYR A 77 -10.02 7.46 3.63
CA TYR A 77 -8.76 7.90 3.06
C TYR A 77 -7.63 6.93 3.36
N ILE A 78 -6.65 6.88 2.46
CA ILE A 78 -5.31 6.39 2.73
C ILE A 78 -4.40 7.62 2.87
N ARG A 79 -3.65 7.71 3.96
CA ARG A 79 -2.57 8.66 4.15
C ARG A 79 -1.24 7.99 3.90
N ILE A 80 -0.44 8.53 3.00
CA ILE A 80 0.89 8.01 2.69
C ILE A 80 1.95 9.10 2.79
N GLU A 81 3.02 8.83 3.50
CA GLU A 81 4.22 9.68 3.56
C GLU A 81 5.37 8.96 2.88
N PHE A 82 5.86 9.56 1.80
CA PHE A 82 6.95 9.05 0.97
C PHE A 82 8.14 10.00 0.99
N ASP A 83 9.33 9.43 0.96
CA ASP A 83 10.42 10.05 0.20
C ASP A 83 10.51 9.37 -1.16
N THR A 84 10.04 10.04 -2.23
CA THR A 84 10.00 9.48 -3.59
C THR A 84 11.26 9.73 -4.40
N CYS A 85 12.18 10.54 -3.88
CA CYS A 85 13.39 10.99 -4.54
C CYS A 85 14.63 10.66 -3.70
N PHE A 86 14.55 9.62 -2.88
CA PHE A 86 15.62 9.26 -1.96
C PHE A 86 16.87 8.90 -2.77
N ASN A 87 17.98 9.59 -2.49
CA ASN A 87 19.22 9.54 -3.27
C ASN A 87 19.01 9.73 -4.78
N ARG A 88 18.26 10.77 -5.17
CA ARG A 88 17.94 11.05 -6.58
C ARG A 88 19.17 11.05 -7.48
N THR A 89 19.14 10.19 -8.49
CA THR A 89 20.20 10.07 -9.50
C THR A 89 19.80 10.63 -10.87
N GLN A 90 18.50 10.88 -11.12
CA GLN A 90 17.99 11.30 -12.44
C GLN A 90 16.91 12.37 -12.44
N ILE A 91 16.69 12.98 -13.62
CA ILE A 91 15.67 14.02 -13.85
C ILE A 91 14.27 13.40 -13.94
N PHE A 92 14.13 12.20 -14.51
CA PHE A 92 12.86 11.49 -14.68
C PHE A 92 12.94 10.11 -14.05
N ASP A 93 12.00 9.81 -13.15
CA ASP A 93 11.89 8.51 -12.49
C ASP A 93 10.59 7.82 -12.89
N ASP A 94 10.64 6.50 -13.00
CA ASP A 94 9.43 5.69 -13.12
C ASP A 94 8.51 5.97 -11.93
N PRO A 95 7.21 6.23 -12.16
CA PRO A 95 6.30 6.58 -11.07
C PRO A 95 6.00 5.39 -10.18
N ILE A 96 5.63 5.70 -8.94
CA ILE A 96 5.05 4.76 -7.99
C ILE A 96 3.52 4.82 -8.16
N HIS A 97 2.90 3.67 -8.37
CA HIS A 97 1.47 3.53 -8.47
C HIS A 97 0.89 3.04 -7.15
N VAL A 98 -0.12 3.73 -6.64
CA VAL A 98 -0.96 3.23 -5.54
C VAL A 98 -2.22 2.67 -6.16
N GLN A 99 -2.47 1.38 -5.96
CA GLN A 99 -3.54 0.68 -6.66
C GLN A 99 -4.32 -0.22 -5.71
N ILE A 100 -5.56 -0.47 -6.10
CA ILE A 100 -6.51 -1.30 -5.37
C ILE A 100 -6.95 -2.47 -6.24
N SER A 101 -7.20 -3.61 -5.62
CA SER A 101 -7.75 -4.79 -6.26
C SER A 101 -8.87 -5.35 -5.41
N THR A 102 -9.96 -5.72 -6.08
CA THR A 102 -11.15 -6.33 -5.47
C THR A 102 -11.41 -7.75 -5.95
N ASN A 103 -10.46 -8.32 -6.69
CA ASN A 103 -10.50 -9.68 -7.22
C ASN A 103 -9.17 -10.42 -6.96
N ASN A 104 -8.66 -10.31 -5.73
CA ASN A 104 -7.49 -11.06 -5.26
C ASN A 104 -6.19 -10.80 -6.05
N GLY A 105 -6.06 -9.63 -6.67
CA GLY A 105 -4.87 -9.18 -7.38
C GLY A 105 -4.83 -9.54 -8.86
N ILE A 106 -5.94 -9.99 -9.45
CA ILE A 106 -6.03 -10.26 -10.89
C ILE A 106 -6.07 -8.95 -11.68
N LEU A 107 -6.89 -7.98 -11.25
CA LEU A 107 -6.98 -6.65 -11.84
C LEU A 107 -6.67 -5.58 -10.78
N TRP A 108 -5.98 -4.54 -11.22
CA TRP A 108 -5.54 -3.45 -10.36
C TRP A 108 -6.02 -2.11 -10.90
N ASN A 109 -6.84 -1.43 -10.12
CA ASN A 109 -7.34 -0.10 -10.42
C ASN A 109 -6.40 0.94 -9.79
N ASN A 110 -5.96 1.92 -10.58
CA ASN A 110 -5.03 2.95 -10.12
C ASN A 110 -5.77 4.02 -9.31
N LEU A 111 -5.39 4.21 -8.05
CA LEU A 111 -5.91 5.30 -7.21
C LEU A 111 -5.14 6.59 -7.51
N ILE A 112 -3.81 6.52 -7.50
CA ILE A 112 -2.94 7.65 -7.81
C ILE A 112 -1.58 7.19 -8.35
N THR A 113 -0.97 8.05 -9.15
CA THR A 113 0.39 7.91 -9.67
C THR A 113 1.25 9.01 -9.09
N ILE A 114 2.31 8.63 -8.39
CA ILE A 114 3.20 9.54 -7.67
C ILE A 114 4.57 9.50 -8.36
N SER A 115 5.02 10.64 -8.87
CA SER A 115 6.35 10.81 -9.46
C SER A 115 7.28 11.55 -8.51
N CYS A 116 8.58 11.29 -8.60
CA CYS A 116 9.59 12.09 -7.90
C CYS A 116 9.47 13.58 -8.27
N ARG A 117 9.26 14.46 -7.28
CA ARG A 117 9.22 15.93 -7.45
C ARG A 117 10.05 16.63 -6.37
N ARG A 118 11.02 17.45 -6.81
CA ARG A 118 12.04 18.12 -5.97
C ARG A 118 11.49 19.20 -5.03
N GLU A 119 10.33 19.75 -5.36
CA GLU A 119 9.79 20.98 -4.75
C GLU A 119 8.48 20.75 -3.98
N SER A 120 8.01 19.50 -3.92
CA SER A 120 6.82 19.22 -3.14
C SER A 120 7.25 19.20 -1.66
N PRO A 121 6.66 20.03 -0.78
CA PRO A 121 6.86 19.82 0.66
C PRO A 121 6.52 18.35 0.96
N GLN A 122 7.21 17.73 1.92
CA GLN A 122 6.99 16.36 2.43
C GLN A 122 5.60 16.20 3.08
N ARG A 123 4.56 16.67 2.40
CA ARG A 123 3.19 16.56 2.85
C ARG A 123 2.73 15.15 2.57
N PRO A 124 2.00 14.54 3.50
CA PRO A 124 1.35 13.27 3.24
C PRO A 124 0.41 13.39 2.03
N TRP A 125 0.41 12.37 1.19
CA TRP A 125 -0.63 12.16 0.21
C TRP A 125 -1.88 11.65 0.93
N LEU A 126 -3.00 12.35 0.75
CA LEU A 126 -4.31 11.91 1.24
C LEU A 126 -5.14 11.46 0.03
N ILE A 127 -5.38 10.16 -0.07
CA ILE A 127 -6.01 9.51 -1.23
C ILE A 127 -7.39 9.04 -0.80
N GLU A 128 -8.44 9.51 -1.46
CA GLU A 128 -9.81 9.07 -1.21
C GLU A 128 -10.05 7.68 -1.82
N ILE A 129 -10.72 6.81 -1.06
CA ILE A 129 -11.12 5.48 -1.51
C ILE A 129 -12.42 5.59 -2.31
N PRO A 130 -12.49 5.03 -3.53
CA PRO A 130 -13.73 5.00 -4.30
C PRO A 130 -14.85 4.27 -3.53
N THR A 131 -16.00 4.93 -3.39
CA THR A 131 -17.17 4.45 -2.65
C THR A 131 -18.16 3.66 -3.52
N ASP A 132 -17.99 3.73 -4.83
CA ASP A 132 -18.87 3.14 -5.85
C ASP A 132 -18.70 1.62 -6.02
N GLU A 133 -17.64 1.02 -5.47
CA GLU A 133 -17.50 -0.44 -5.38
C GLU A 133 -18.26 -1.03 -4.16
N ALA A 134 -19.57 -0.80 -4.12
CA ALA A 134 -20.49 -1.00 -2.98
C ALA A 134 -20.65 -2.45 -2.41
N MET A 135 -19.92 -3.43 -2.93
CA MET A 135 -19.87 -4.81 -2.41
C MET A 135 -18.44 -5.29 -2.09
N ARG A 136 -17.44 -4.45 -2.39
CA ARG A 136 -16.03 -4.84 -2.45
C ARG A 136 -15.16 -4.09 -1.46
N LEU A 137 -15.75 -3.40 -0.48
CA LEU A 137 -15.03 -2.88 0.68
C LEU A 137 -14.59 -3.98 1.65
N TYR A 138 -14.92 -5.23 1.36
CA TYR A 138 -14.38 -6.42 2.02
C TYR A 138 -13.45 -7.15 1.03
N LEU A 139 -12.35 -7.72 1.52
CA LEU A 139 -11.36 -8.48 0.75
C LEU A 139 -10.66 -7.66 -0.34
N VAL A 140 -10.32 -6.42 0.00
CA VAL A 140 -9.53 -5.53 -0.83
C VAL A 140 -8.05 -5.83 -0.67
N ARG A 141 -7.28 -5.77 -1.75
CA ARG A 141 -5.82 -5.64 -1.67
C ARG A 141 -5.39 -4.26 -2.14
N ILE A 142 -4.43 -3.68 -1.43
CA ILE A 142 -3.75 -2.45 -1.83
C ILE A 142 -2.33 -2.81 -2.21
N ARG A 143 -1.80 -2.14 -3.25
CA ARG A 143 -0.38 -2.22 -3.59
C ARG A 143 0.23 -0.86 -3.85
N LEU A 144 1.49 -0.75 -3.46
CA LEU A 144 2.41 0.28 -3.93
C LEU A 144 3.34 -0.40 -4.90
N PHE A 145 3.39 0.07 -6.13
CA PHE A 145 4.09 -0.63 -7.21
C PHE A 145 4.85 0.35 -8.10
N GLN A 146 6.15 0.09 -8.27
CA GLN A 146 7.00 0.77 -9.23
C GLN A 146 7.64 -0.28 -10.15
N ARG A 147 7.38 -0.16 -11.44
CA ARG A 147 8.09 -0.94 -12.46
C ARG A 147 9.35 -0.18 -12.84
N VAL A 148 10.50 -0.75 -12.50
CA VAL A 148 11.79 -0.13 -12.79
C VAL A 148 12.22 -0.51 -14.20
N THR A 149 12.18 0.45 -15.10
CA THR A 149 12.57 0.28 -16.50
C THR A 149 14.07 0.52 -16.70
N THR A 150 14.72 1.28 -15.83
CA THR A 150 16.15 1.59 -15.91
C THR A 150 16.87 1.39 -14.58
N LYS A 151 18.18 1.09 -14.60
CA LYS A 151 18.98 0.91 -13.38
C LYS A 151 19.29 2.22 -12.64
N TRP A 152 18.95 3.35 -13.23
CA TRP A 152 19.38 4.68 -12.80
C TRP A 152 18.21 5.51 -12.28
N ILE A 153 17.20 4.87 -11.71
CA ILE A 153 16.08 5.58 -11.10
C ILE A 153 16.35 5.84 -9.62
N SER A 154 15.74 6.89 -9.09
CA SER A 154 15.75 7.21 -7.67
C SER A 154 15.21 6.07 -6.81
N ASN A 155 15.71 5.98 -5.59
CA ASN A 155 15.15 5.09 -4.58
C ASN A 155 13.95 5.78 -3.93
N TRP A 156 13.14 5.00 -3.22
CA TRP A 156 12.08 5.57 -2.40
C TRP A 156 11.97 4.88 -1.05
N ILE A 157 11.43 5.62 -0.08
CA ILE A 157 11.19 5.16 1.28
C ILE A 157 9.71 5.39 1.59
N LEU A 158 9.05 4.36 2.11
CA LEU A 158 7.74 4.49 2.73
C LEU A 158 7.92 4.84 4.21
N ASN A 159 7.64 6.08 4.59
CA ASN A 159 7.75 6.52 5.98
C ASN A 159 6.47 6.23 6.77
N LYS A 160 5.31 6.42 6.13
CA LYS A 160 4.00 6.22 6.77
C LYS A 160 2.99 5.70 5.77
N PHE A 161 2.18 4.76 6.21
CA PHE A 161 0.98 4.31 5.51
C PHE A 161 -0.11 4.18 6.57
N GLU A 162 -1.25 4.81 6.39
CA GLU A 162 -2.35 4.76 7.36
C GLU A 162 -3.69 4.76 6.64
N MET A 163 -4.62 3.96 7.15
CA MET A 163 -6.02 4.01 6.73
C MET A 163 -6.80 4.89 7.70
N ILE A 164 -7.49 5.89 7.16
CA ILE A 164 -8.20 6.91 7.93
C ILE A 164 -9.70 6.70 7.76
N PRO A 165 -10.46 6.52 8.86
CA PRO A 165 -11.90 6.40 8.80
C PRO A 165 -12.58 7.72 8.46
N GLU A 166 -13.80 7.66 7.91
CA GLU A 166 -14.61 8.86 7.66
C GLU A 166 -14.90 9.66 8.93
N LYS A 167 -15.02 8.98 10.07
CA LYS A 167 -15.11 9.59 11.41
C LYS A 167 -13.90 9.16 12.23
N LEU A 168 -12.99 10.10 12.52
CA LEU A 168 -11.91 9.88 13.47
C LEU A 168 -12.53 9.61 14.87
N PRO A 169 -12.18 8.51 15.55
CA PRO A 169 -12.43 8.39 16.98
C PRO A 169 -11.78 9.60 17.67
N ARG A 170 -12.50 10.29 18.57
CA ARG A 170 -12.06 11.54 19.24
C ARG A 170 -10.72 11.46 20.01
N GLN A 171 -10.01 10.33 20.02
CA GLN A 171 -8.87 10.06 20.90
C GLN A 171 -7.49 9.98 20.21
N LEU A 172 -7.35 10.18 18.91
CA LEU A 172 -6.05 10.06 18.22
C LEU A 172 -5.48 11.41 17.73
N ILE A 173 -5.48 12.42 18.61
CA ILE A 173 -4.64 13.61 18.42
C ILE A 173 -3.41 13.45 19.31
N GLY A 174 -2.38 12.80 18.76
CA GLY A 174 -1.05 12.75 19.35
C GLY A 174 -0.07 13.43 18.41
N ASP A 175 0.56 14.51 18.89
CA ASP A 175 1.65 15.20 18.21
C ASP A 175 2.84 14.27 18.02
N GLY A 176 3.03 13.77 16.80
CA GLY A 176 4.19 12.99 16.39
C GLY A 176 5.26 13.90 15.81
N THR A 177 6.32 14.17 16.58
CA THR A 177 7.54 14.79 16.09
C THR A 177 8.27 13.83 15.13
N LEU A 178 8.57 14.31 13.92
CA LEU A 178 9.37 13.59 12.92
C LEU A 178 10.82 13.49 13.40
N SER A 179 11.32 12.28 13.64
CA SER A 179 12.76 12.06 13.83
C SER A 179 13.46 12.02 12.46
N THR A 180 14.22 13.06 12.17
CA THR A 180 15.06 13.13 10.97
C THR A 180 16.39 12.42 11.24
N ASN A 181 16.41 11.10 11.20
CA ASN A 181 17.67 10.38 11.06
C ASN A 181 17.98 10.20 9.58
N ILE A 182 19.07 10.80 9.12
CA ILE A 182 19.52 10.77 7.73
C ILE A 182 20.16 9.39 7.49
N CYS A 183 19.73 8.69 6.44
CA CYS A 183 20.40 7.49 5.95
C CYS A 183 21.77 7.93 5.41
N ASN A 184 22.86 7.57 6.11
CA ASN A 184 24.21 7.88 5.67
C ASN A 184 24.67 6.86 4.62
N TYR A 185 25.07 7.36 3.44
CA TYR A 185 25.80 6.62 2.40
C TYR A 185 27.20 7.19 2.28
#